data_AF-A0A158J9S9-F1
#
_entry.id   AF-A0A158J9S9-F1
#
_cell.length_a   1.000
_cell.length_b   1.000
_cell.length_c   1.000
_cell.angle_alpha   90.00
_cell.angle_beta   90.00
_cell.angle_gamma   90.00
#
_symmetry.space_group_name_H-M   'P 1'
#
loop_
_entity.id
_entity.type
_entity.pdbx_description
1 polymer ?
#
loop_
_entity_poly.entity_id
_entity_poly.type
_entity_poly.pdbx_seq_one_letter_code
_entity_poly.pdbx_strand_id
1 'polypeptide(L)'
;MSLTVTIIAKLSGVEPRTARRACDIAVAFDGNVNAVVPEEFNHGAGARCYALATIAEYRPALFWGGLSALVAVPALMLLKVIHG
;
A
#
# COMPACT_ATOMS: atom_id res chain seq x y z
N MET A 1 7.26 7.78 13.14
CA MET A 1 6.73 7.55 11.77
C MET A 1 6.03 6.21 11.75
N SER A 2 4.86 6.09 11.13
CA SER A 2 4.14 4.81 11.02
C SER A 2 4.84 3.89 10.02
N LEU A 3 4.95 2.60 10.35
CA LEU A 3 5.52 1.56 9.48
C LEU A 3 4.76 1.48 8.15
N THR A 4 3.43 1.57 8.19
CA THR A 4 2.54 1.55 7.02
C THR A 4 2.89 2.67 6.04
N VAL A 5 3.09 3.91 6.53
CA VAL A 5 3.47 5.05 5.68
C VAL A 5 4.80 4.81 4.97
N THR A 6 5.79 4.26 5.67
CA THR A 6 7.10 3.95 5.10
C THR A 6 6.98 2.90 4.00
N ILE A 7 6.25 1.81 4.26
CA ILE A 7 6.04 0.73 3.28
C ILE A 7 5.33 1.27 2.04
N ILE A 8 4.22 2.00 2.21
CA ILE A 8 3.45 2.56 1.11
C ILE A 8 4.30 3.53 0.27
N ALA A 9 5.06 4.41 0.92
CA ALA A 9 5.97 5.33 0.23
C ALA A 9 6.97 4.58 -0.67
N LYS A 10 7.59 3.52 -0.12
CA LYS A 10 8.56 2.70 -0.85
C LYS A 10 7.93 1.92 -2.01
N LEU A 11 6.80 1.25 -1.77
CA LEU A 11 6.12 0.46 -2.81
C LEU A 11 5.56 1.34 -3.94
N SER A 12 5.15 2.57 -3.63
CA SER A 12 4.56 3.49 -4.61
C SER A 12 5.60 4.35 -5.31
N GLY A 13 6.83 4.44 -4.78
CA GLY A 13 7.88 5.33 -5.29
C GLY A 13 7.59 6.81 -5.05
N VAL A 14 6.98 7.15 -3.91
CA VAL A 14 6.67 8.54 -3.51
C VAL A 14 7.39 8.94 -2.23
N GLU A 15 7.44 10.25 -1.95
CA GLU A 15 7.98 10.78 -0.71
C GLU A 15 7.11 10.35 0.50
N PRO A 16 7.69 10.04 1.68
CA PRO A 16 6.92 9.68 2.88
C PRO A 16 5.88 10.71 3.32
N ARG A 17 6.07 11.98 2.98
CA ARG A 17 5.09 13.05 3.22
C ARG A 17 3.83 12.86 2.37
N THR A 18 4.00 12.51 1.10
CA THR A 18 2.89 12.20 0.18
C THR A 18 2.13 10.96 0.64
N ALA A 19 2.86 9.92 1.08
CA ALA A 19 2.24 8.71 1.63
C ALA A 19 1.47 8.97 2.92
N ARG A 20 2.00 9.80 3.83
CA ARG A 20 1.28 10.21 5.03
C ARG A 20 -0.02 10.93 4.67
N ARG A 21 0.04 11.90 3.77
CA ARG A 21 -1.14 12.63 3.31
C ARG A 21 -2.18 11.70 2.69
N ALA A 22 -1.76 10.72 1.90
CA ALA A 22 -2.65 9.71 1.34
C ALA A 22 -3.35 8.88 2.42
N CYS A 23 -2.64 8.47 3.48
CA CYS A 23 -3.24 7.77 4.63
C CYS A 23 -4.22 8.67 5.40
N ASP A 24 -3.86 9.93 5.67
CA ASP A 24 -4.73 10.87 6.39
C ASP A 24 -6.04 11.10 5.61
N ILE A 25 -5.95 11.23 4.28
CA ILE A 25 -7.10 11.36 3.38
C ILE A 25 -7.91 10.07 3.33
N ALA A 26 -7.25 8.91 3.24
CA ALA A 26 -7.93 7.63 3.26
C ALA A 26 -8.79 7.48 4.52
N VAL A 27 -8.27 7.82 5.70
CA VAL A 27 -9.01 7.82 6.97
C VAL A 27 -10.18 8.81 6.94
N ALA A 28 -9.96 10.03 6.43
CA ALA A 28 -10.97 11.08 6.43
C ALA A 28 -12.23 10.74 5.60
N PHE A 29 -12.12 9.82 4.63
CA PHE A 29 -13.25 9.44 3.76
C PHE A 29 -14.09 8.25 4.26
N ASP A 30 -13.77 7.65 5.41
CA ASP A 30 -14.53 6.57 6.08
C ASP A 30 -15.06 5.46 5.14
N GLY A 31 -14.24 5.07 4.17
CA GLY A 31 -14.48 3.95 3.27
C GLY A 31 -15.34 4.32 2.05
N ASN A 32 -15.68 5.60 1.89
CA ASN A 32 -16.44 6.06 0.74
C ASN A 32 -15.58 6.09 -0.53
N VAL A 33 -15.61 4.99 -1.26
CA VAL A 33 -14.90 4.79 -2.55
C VAL A 33 -15.34 5.78 -3.63
N ASN A 34 -16.52 6.39 -3.48
CA ASN A 34 -17.06 7.37 -4.44
C ASN A 34 -16.75 8.83 -4.06
N ALA A 35 -16.03 9.05 -2.96
CA ALA A 35 -15.60 10.40 -2.61
C ALA A 35 -14.59 10.92 -3.64
N VAL A 36 -14.68 12.20 -3.97
CA VAL A 36 -13.79 12.83 -4.96
C VAL A 36 -12.35 12.72 -4.46
N VAL A 37 -11.56 11.87 -5.13
CA VAL A 37 -10.14 11.70 -4.86
C VAL A 37 -9.40 12.95 -5.34
N PRO A 38 -8.52 13.57 -4.52
CA PRO A 38 -7.74 14.72 -4.96
C PRO A 38 -6.92 14.43 -6.22
N GLU A 39 -6.80 15.42 -7.10
CA GLU A 39 -6.22 15.26 -8.44
C GLU A 39 -4.78 14.70 -8.42
N GLU A 40 -4.02 15.05 -7.38
CA GLU A 40 -2.66 14.55 -7.11
C GLU A 40 -2.56 13.03 -6.92
N PHE A 41 -3.68 12.37 -6.59
CA PHE A 41 -3.78 10.92 -6.42
C PHE A 41 -4.56 10.25 -7.56
N ASN A 42 -4.92 10.98 -8.62
CA ASN A 42 -5.71 10.41 -9.70
C ASN A 42 -4.84 9.61 -10.70
N HIS A 43 -3.54 9.94 -10.81
CA HIS A 43 -2.64 9.30 -11.77
C HIS A 43 -1.27 8.92 -11.19
N GLY A 44 -0.60 7.97 -11.85
CA GLY A 44 0.81 7.66 -11.64
C GLY A 44 1.18 7.07 -10.26
N ALA A 45 2.27 7.56 -9.68
CA ALA A 45 2.76 7.11 -8.37
C ALA A 45 1.81 7.52 -7.23
N GLY A 46 1.16 8.69 -7.34
CA GLY A 46 0.14 9.14 -6.38
C GLY A 46 -1.05 8.19 -6.32
N ALA A 47 -1.58 7.77 -7.48
CA ALA A 47 -2.70 6.83 -7.52
C ALA A 47 -2.41 5.49 -6.82
N ARG A 48 -1.23 4.91 -7.06
CA ARG A 48 -0.80 3.68 -6.37
C ARG A 48 -0.69 3.89 -4.86
N CYS A 49 -0.11 5.02 -4.46
CA CYS A 49 0.02 5.40 -3.06
C CYS A 49 -1.34 5.50 -2.35
N TYR A 50 -2.30 6.16 -2.98
CA TYR A 50 -3.64 6.31 -2.42
C TYR A 50 -4.40 4.99 -2.37
N ALA A 51 -4.31 4.16 -3.43
CA ALA A 51 -4.91 2.83 -3.42
C ALA A 51 -4.34 1.93 -2.31
N LEU A 52 -3.02 1.95 -2.10
CA LEU A 52 -2.42 1.19 -0.99
C LEU A 52 -2.83 1.74 0.38
N ALA A 53 -2.96 3.06 0.52
CA ALA A 53 -3.44 3.68 1.76
C ALA A 53 -4.87 3.28 2.10
N THR A 54 -5.79 3.27 1.12
CA THR A 54 -7.17 2.83 1.35
C THR A 54 -7.27 1.34 1.64
N ILE A 55 -6.48 0.49 0.98
CA ILE A 55 -6.45 -0.95 1.30
C ILE A 55 -5.89 -1.17 2.71
N ALA A 56 -4.83 -0.45 3.10
CA ALA A 56 -4.24 -0.56 4.43
C ALA A 56 -5.23 -0.17 5.54
N GLU A 57 -6.08 0.83 5.29
CA GLU A 57 -7.09 1.31 6.22
C GLU A 57 -8.31 0.37 6.29
N TYR A 58 -8.95 0.10 5.15
CA TYR A 58 -10.25 -0.58 5.12
C TYR A 58 -10.16 -2.10 5.01
N ARG A 59 -9.02 -2.61 4.54
CA ARG A 59 -8.78 -4.04 4.31
C ARG A 59 -7.37 -4.44 4.77
N PRO A 60 -7.03 -4.23 6.05
CA PRO A 60 -5.67 -4.45 6.56
C PRO A 60 -5.20 -5.90 6.35
N ALA A 61 -6.11 -6.87 6.43
CA ALA A 61 -5.80 -8.28 6.16
C ALA A 61 -5.29 -8.51 4.72
N LEU A 62 -5.87 -7.81 3.73
CA LEU A 62 -5.41 -7.90 2.34
C LEU A 62 -4.07 -7.18 2.14
N PHE A 63 -3.89 -6.02 2.78
CA PHE A 63 -2.63 -5.28 2.70
C PHE A 63 -1.46 -6.11 3.25
N TRP A 64 -1.57 -6.59 4.49
CA TRP A 64 -0.52 -7.36 5.14
C TRP A 64 -0.37 -8.76 4.56
N GLY A 65 -1.48 -9.39 4.14
CA GLY A 65 -1.44 -10.67 3.44
C GLY A 65 -0.75 -10.58 2.07
N GLY A 66 -1.00 -9.51 1.30
CA GLY A 66 -0.30 -9.27 0.05
C GLY A 66 1.19 -9.02 0.27
N LEU A 67 1.54 -8.26 1.32
CA LEU A 67 2.94 -8.00 1.68
C LEU A 67 3.67 -9.28 2.13
N SER A 68 3.03 -10.14 2.91
CA SER A 68 3.64 -11.41 3.31
C SER A 68 3.81 -12.35 2.13
N ALA A 69 2.83 -12.42 1.22
CA ALA A 69 2.93 -13.20 -0.01
C ALA A 69 4.10 -12.75 -0.91
N LEU A 70 4.35 -11.44 -0.98
CA LEU A 70 5.46 -10.87 -1.75
C LEU A 70 6.83 -11.41 -1.29
N VAL A 71 6.98 -11.74 0.00
CA VAL A 71 8.22 -12.31 0.56
C VAL A 71 8.19 -13.84 0.55
N ALA A 72 7.05 -14.43 0.93
CA ALA A 72 6.90 -15.87 1.07
C ALA A 72 7.01 -16.60 -0.28
N VAL A 73 6.44 -16.05 -1.36
CA VAL A 73 6.46 -16.70 -2.68
C VAL A 73 7.90 -16.86 -3.21
N PRO A 74 8.74 -15.81 -3.26
CA PRO A 74 10.15 -15.97 -3.62
C PRO A 74 10.92 -16.92 -2.68
N ALA A 75 10.66 -16.86 -1.37
CA ALA A 75 11.32 -17.73 -0.40
C ALA A 75 10.98 -19.21 -0.64
N LEU A 76 9.71 -19.53 -0.86
CA LEU A 76 9.25 -20.88 -1.17
C LEU A 76 9.81 -21.39 -2.51
N MET A 77 9.89 -20.53 -3.52
CA MET A 77 10.57 -20.86 -4.79
C MET A 77 12.05 -21.19 -4.57
N LEU A 78 12.77 -20.40 -3.78
CA LEU A 78 14.17 -20.65 -3.45
C LEU A 78 14.34 -21.98 -2.70
N LEU A 79 13.51 -22.25 -1.71
CA LEU A 79 13.53 -23.51 -0.96
C LEU A 79 13.28 -24.70 -1.88
N LYS A 80 12.34 -24.58 -2.82
CA LYS A 80 12.05 -25.62 -3.81
C LYS A 80 13.26 -25.90 -4.73
N VAL A 81 14.03 -24.88 -5.10
CA VAL A 81 15.25 -25.04 -5.90
C VAL A 81 16.39 -25.67 -5.09
N ILE A 82 16.48 -25.39 -3.79
CA ILE A 82 17.53 -25.95 -2.93
C ILE A 82 17.26 -27.42 -2.57
N HIS A 83 15.98 -27.79 -2.40
CA HIS A 83 15.57 -29.14 -1.96
C HIS A 83 15.04 -30.03 -3.09
N GLY A 84 15.00 -29.55 -4.32
CA GLY A 84 14.54 -30.28 -5.51
C GLY A 84 15.69 -30.57 -6.45
#